data_AF-A0A2S8IQ18-F1
#
_entry.id   AF-A0A2S8IQ18-F1
#
_cell.length_a   1.000
_cell.length_b   1.000
_cell.length_c   1.000
_cell.angle_alpha   90.00
_cell.angle_beta   90.00
_cell.angle_gamma   90.00
#
_symmetry.space_group_name_H-M   'P 1'
#
loop_
_entity.id
_entity.type
_entity.pdbx_description
1 polymer ?
#
loop_
_entity_poly.entity_id
_entity_poly.type
_entity_poly.pdbx_seq_one_letter_code
_entity_poly.pdbx_strand_id
1 'polypeptide(L)'
;MTQTDLLSYLVTSELAARMRFGGWLTISQRVGALRAWLACHHAECSWLDRIRIASAAATIAQEIYEIAVTHGLENGERVRLDARSPELQALRARCDVLLQRIDGDRDVDAR
;
A
#
# COMPACT_ATOMS: atom_id res chain seq x y z
N MET A 1 -0.42 12.26 -12.69
CA MET A 1 -0.77 11.52 -11.45
C MET A 1 -0.49 10.06 -11.67
N THR A 2 0.15 9.39 -10.70
CA THR A 2 0.75 8.06 -10.92
C THR A 2 0.00 6.96 -10.16
N GLN A 3 0.12 5.72 -10.63
CA GLN A 3 -0.42 4.55 -9.91
C GLN A 3 0.24 4.36 -8.54
N THR A 4 1.50 4.81 -8.39
CA THR A 4 2.21 4.85 -7.12
C THR A 4 1.46 5.71 -6.09
N ASP A 5 0.86 6.82 -6.50
CA ASP A 5 0.07 7.68 -5.61
C ASP A 5 -1.21 6.97 -5.13
N LEU A 6 -1.89 6.25 -6.04
CA LEU A 6 -3.07 5.45 -5.69
C LEU A 6 -2.72 4.28 -4.76
N LEU A 7 -1.62 3.58 -5.05
CA LEU A 7 -1.13 2.48 -4.21
C LEU A 7 -0.79 2.98 -2.82
N SER A 8 -0.03 4.08 -2.72
CA SER A 8 0.35 4.70 -1.46
C SER A 8 -0.87 5.13 -0.64
N TYR A 9 -1.87 5.73 -1.30
CA TYR A 9 -3.14 6.09 -0.67
C TYR A 9 -3.87 4.87 -0.09
N LEU A 10 -3.95 3.77 -0.84
CA LEU A 10 -4.64 2.55 -0.39
C LEU A 10 -3.89 1.85 0.74
N VAL A 11 -2.57 1.75 0.67
CA VAL A 11 -1.73 1.23 1.77
C VAL A 11 -1.95 2.04 3.04
N THR A 12 -1.95 3.36 2.92
CA THR A 12 -2.20 4.26 4.06
C THR A 12 -3.60 4.07 4.63
N SER A 13 -4.60 3.86 3.77
CA SER A 13 -5.99 3.63 4.19
C SER A 13 -6.16 2.30 4.93
N GLU A 14 -5.49 1.24 4.46
CA GLU A 14 -5.45 -0.08 5.13
C GLU A 14 -4.80 -0.01 6.51
N LEU A 15 -3.63 0.63 6.60
CA LEU A 15 -2.93 0.83 7.88
C LEU A 15 -3.76 1.67 8.84
N ALA A 16 -4.38 2.75 8.35
CA ALA A 16 -5.26 3.59 9.16
C ALA A 16 -6.47 2.80 9.70
N ALA A 17 -7.07 1.93 8.89
CA ALA A 17 -8.15 1.05 9.34
C ALA A 17 -7.67 0.08 10.43
N ARG A 18 -6.50 -0.55 10.21
CA ARG A 18 -5.90 -1.50 11.16
C ARG A 18 -5.59 -0.86 12.51
N MET A 19 -5.05 0.35 12.50
CA MET A 19 -4.68 1.10 13.71
C MET A 19 -5.89 1.68 14.45
N ARG A 20 -6.91 2.17 13.72
CA ARG A 20 -8.07 2.84 14.34
C ARG A 20 -9.17 1.88 14.78
N PHE A 21 -9.41 0.84 13.99
CA PHE A 21 -10.55 -0.05 14.18
C PHE A 21 -10.14 -1.49 14.49
N GLY A 22 -8.83 -1.78 14.53
CA GLY A 22 -8.31 -3.12 14.81
C GLY A 22 -8.44 -4.12 13.66
N GLY A 23 -8.99 -3.70 12.51
CA GLY A 23 -9.24 -4.56 11.36
C GLY A 23 -8.81 -3.93 10.04
N TRP A 24 -8.54 -4.77 9.05
CA TRP A 24 -8.24 -4.35 7.68
C TRP A 24 -9.50 -3.89 6.95
N LEU A 25 -9.34 -3.16 5.84
CA LEU A 25 -10.48 -2.83 4.99
C LEU A 25 -11.07 -4.11 4.40
N THR A 26 -12.40 -4.20 4.44
CA THR A 26 -13.12 -5.20 3.63
C THR A 26 -12.90 -4.93 2.13
N ILE A 27 -13.11 -5.93 1.29
CA ILE A 27 -13.02 -5.78 -0.18
C ILE A 27 -13.88 -4.60 -0.66
N SER A 28 -15.12 -4.48 -0.16
CA SER A 28 -16.02 -3.39 -0.54
C SER A 28 -15.50 -2.02 -0.11
N GLN A 29 -14.94 -1.89 1.10
CA GLN A 29 -14.34 -0.64 1.56
C GLN A 29 -13.10 -0.26 0.76
N ARG A 30 -12.25 -1.24 0.43
CA ARG A 30 -11.05 -1.04 -0.40
C ARG A 30 -11.40 -0.58 -1.81
N VAL A 31 -12.35 -1.27 -2.45
CA VAL A 31 -12.87 -0.86 -3.78
C VAL A 31 -13.52 0.52 -3.70
N GLY A 32 -14.23 0.82 -2.62
CA GLY A 32 -14.80 2.15 -2.35
C GLY A 32 -13.74 3.24 -2.27
N ALA A 33 -12.68 3.02 -1.47
CA ALA A 33 -11.56 3.95 -1.33
C ALA A 33 -10.83 4.18 -2.67
N LEU A 34 -10.59 3.11 -3.43
CA LEU A 34 -10.01 3.19 -4.77
C LEU A 34 -10.85 4.06 -5.71
N ARG A 35 -12.17 3.82 -5.75
CA ARG A 35 -13.09 4.57 -6.62
C ARG A 35 -13.19 6.04 -6.20
N ALA A 36 -13.25 6.30 -4.89
CA ALA A 36 -13.26 7.66 -4.35
C ALA A 36 -12.00 8.42 -4.75
N TRP A 37 -10.82 7.78 -4.63
CA TRP A 37 -9.57 8.40 -5.03
C TRP A 37 -9.53 8.71 -6.53
N LEU A 38 -9.91 7.76 -7.40
CA LEU A 38 -9.96 7.99 -8.85
C LEU A 38 -10.91 9.13 -9.22
N ALA A 39 -12.09 9.19 -8.58
CA ALA A 39 -13.06 10.24 -8.82
C ALA A 39 -12.56 11.63 -8.39
N CYS A 40 -11.95 11.73 -7.20
CA CYS A 40 -11.41 13.00 -6.70
C CYS A 40 -10.26 13.56 -7.57
N HIS A 41 -9.55 12.68 -8.26
CA HIS A 41 -8.36 13.04 -9.01
C HIS A 41 -8.56 13.00 -10.53
N HIS A 42 -9.80 12.79 -11.00
CA HIS A 42 -10.15 12.65 -12.41
C HIS A 42 -9.24 11.68 -13.17
N ALA A 43 -8.84 10.60 -12.50
CA ALA A 43 -7.89 9.63 -13.03
C ALA A 43 -8.60 8.40 -13.59
N GLU A 44 -8.14 7.93 -14.74
CA GLU A 44 -8.54 6.65 -15.30
C GLU A 44 -7.51 5.57 -14.96
N CYS A 45 -8.01 4.37 -14.72
CA CYS A 45 -7.22 3.19 -14.41
C CYS A 45 -7.97 1.99 -14.96
N SER A 46 -7.28 1.07 -15.66
CA SER A 46 -7.92 -0.11 -16.24
C SER A 46 -8.50 -0.99 -15.13
N TRP A 47 -9.55 -1.76 -15.41
CA TRP A 47 -10.17 -2.63 -14.40
C TRP A 47 -9.18 -3.64 -13.83
N LEU A 48 -8.26 -4.16 -14.66
CA LEU A 48 -7.21 -5.09 -14.25
C LEU A 48 -6.18 -4.41 -13.34
N ASP A 49 -5.71 -3.21 -13.71
CA ASP A 49 -4.80 -2.42 -12.88
C ASP A 49 -5.41 -2.10 -11.51
N ARG A 50 -6.72 -1.79 -11.46
CA ARG A 50 -7.42 -1.54 -10.19
C ARG A 50 -7.38 -2.76 -9.28
N ILE A 51 -7.55 -3.96 -9.82
CA ILE A 51 -7.48 -5.21 -9.05
C ILE A 51 -6.04 -5.45 -8.57
N ARG A 52 -5.05 -5.33 -9.47
CA ARG A 52 -3.62 -5.50 -9.14
C ARG A 52 -3.19 -4.54 -8.03
N ILE A 53 -3.51 -3.26 -8.16
CA ILE A 53 -3.18 -2.22 -7.18
C ILE A 53 -3.89 -2.47 -5.84
N ALA A 54 -5.19 -2.78 -5.85
CA ALA A 54 -5.92 -3.05 -4.62
C ALA A 54 -5.39 -4.29 -3.89
N SER A 55 -5.01 -5.34 -4.62
CA SER A 55 -4.39 -6.53 -4.02
C SER A 55 -3.02 -6.20 -3.44
N ALA A 56 -2.16 -5.51 -4.20
CA ALA A 56 -0.83 -5.12 -3.76
C ALA A 56 -0.88 -4.23 -2.51
N ALA A 57 -1.82 -3.27 -2.45
CA ALA A 57 -1.98 -2.39 -1.31
C ALA A 57 -2.23 -3.16 0.00
N ALA A 58 -3.09 -4.19 -0.06
CA ALA A 58 -3.42 -5.00 1.10
C ALA A 58 -2.22 -5.80 1.59
N THR A 59 -1.50 -6.45 0.66
CA THR A 59 -0.29 -7.22 0.97
C THR A 59 0.78 -6.32 1.59
N ILE A 60 1.08 -5.18 0.97
CA ILE A 60 2.09 -4.24 1.45
C ILE A 60 1.71 -3.70 2.84
N ALA A 61 0.45 -3.31 3.04
CA ALA A 61 0.00 -2.81 4.34
C ALA A 61 0.15 -3.86 5.44
N GLN A 62 -0.17 -5.12 5.14
CA GLN A 62 -0.01 -6.21 6.09
C GLN A 62 1.46 -6.48 6.42
N GLU A 63 2.34 -6.53 5.42
CA GLU A 63 3.78 -6.69 5.64
C GLU A 63 4.36 -5.54 6.50
N ILE A 64 3.98 -4.29 6.21
CA ILE A 64 4.38 -3.12 7.00
C ILE A 64 3.94 -3.27 8.46
N TYR A 65 2.69 -3.69 8.67
CA TYR A 65 2.14 -3.83 10.02
C TYR A 65 2.79 -4.98 10.79
N GLU A 66 3.05 -6.12 10.15
CA GLU A 66 3.74 -7.25 10.77
C GLU A 66 5.17 -6.87 11.22
N ILE A 67 5.88 -6.09 10.40
CA ILE A 67 7.17 -5.51 10.78
C ILE A 67 6.98 -4.58 11.99
N ALA A 68 6.00 -3.67 11.95
CA ALA A 68 5.73 -2.76 13.06
C ALA A 68 5.46 -3.51 14.38
N VAL A 69 4.63 -4.55 14.36
CA VAL A 69 4.32 -5.41 15.52
C VAL A 69 5.57 -6.13 16.03
N THR A 70 6.38 -6.68 15.12
CA THR A 70 7.62 -7.38 15.49
C THR A 70 8.58 -6.46 16.26
N HIS A 71 8.51 -5.16 16.00
CA HIS A 71 9.37 -4.15 16.60
C HIS A 71 8.69 -3.30 17.69
N GLY A 72 7.46 -3.63 18.11
CA GLY A 72 6.74 -2.88 19.16
C GLY A 72 6.28 -1.48 18.72
N LEU A 73 6.16 -1.23 17.42
CA LEU A 73 5.81 0.07 16.81
C LEU A 73 4.32 0.20 16.48
N GLU A 74 3.51 -0.83 16.77
CA GLU A 74 2.10 -0.92 16.40
C GLU A 74 1.20 0.10 17.12
N ASN A 75 1.69 0.67 18.22
CA ASN A 75 0.94 1.57 19.11
C ASN A 75 0.97 3.04 18.65
N GLY A 76 1.71 3.36 17.58
CA GLY A 76 1.81 4.72 17.07
C GLY A 76 2.42 5.71 18.07
N GLU A 77 3.10 5.22 19.11
CA GLU A 77 4.01 6.05 19.88
C GLU A 77 4.98 6.66 18.86
N ARG A 78 5.18 7.98 18.91
CA ARG A 78 6.01 8.71 17.94
C ARG A 78 7.47 8.29 18.10
N VAL A 79 7.79 7.07 17.68
CA VAL A 79 9.14 6.61 17.49
C VAL A 79 9.64 7.40 16.30
N ARG A 80 10.58 8.30 16.55
CA ARG A 80 11.36 8.93 15.49
C ARG A 80 12.18 7.82 14.84
N LEU A 81 11.58 7.14 13.87
CA LEU A 81 12.28 6.18 13.04
C LEU A 81 13.38 6.95 12.31
N ASP A 82 14.63 6.63 12.65
CA ASP A 82 15.75 7.11 11.86
C ASP A 82 15.56 6.59 10.44
N ALA A 83 15.50 7.49 9.47
CA ALA A 83 15.37 7.14 8.06
C ALA A 83 16.53 6.27 7.54
N ARG A 84 17.63 6.20 8.31
CA ARG A 84 18.79 5.36 8.07
C ARG A 84 18.78 4.04 8.84
N SER A 85 17.74 3.76 9.62
CA SER A 85 17.61 2.48 10.31
C SER A 85 17.61 1.33 9.29
N PRO A 86 18.37 0.26 9.54
CA PRO A 86 18.46 -0.87 8.62
C PRO A 86 17.08 -1.52 8.38
N GLU A 87 16.18 -1.44 9.36
CA GLU A 87 14.80 -1.95 9.28
C GLU A 87 13.96 -1.14 8.28
N LEU A 88 14.04 0.20 8.33
CA LEU A 88 13.31 1.05 7.41
C LEU A 88 13.88 0.97 5.99
N GLN A 89 15.19 0.77 5.85
CA GLN A 89 15.83 0.49 4.56
C GLN A 89 15.40 -0.86 3.99
N ALA A 90 15.31 -1.90 4.81
CA ALA A 90 14.82 -3.22 4.40
C ALA A 90 13.36 -3.18 3.93
N LEU A 91 12.51 -2.42 4.65
CA LEU A 91 11.13 -2.19 4.23
C LEU A 91 11.06 -1.45 2.89
N ARG A 92 11.87 -0.39 2.72
CA ARG A 92 11.92 0.39 1.48
C ARG A 92 12.35 -0.48 0.29
N ALA A 93 13.39 -1.28 0.46
CA ALA A 93 13.86 -2.20 -0.57
C ALA A 93 12.79 -3.24 -0.96
N ARG A 94 12.00 -3.75 0.00
CA ARG A 94 10.87 -4.65 -0.29
C ARG A 94 9.75 -3.97 -1.05
N CYS A 95 9.36 -2.76 -0.64
CA CYS A 95 8.39 -1.96 -1.37
C CYS A 95 8.85 -1.70 -2.82
N ASP A 96 10.12 -1.37 -3.01
CA ASP A 96 10.70 -1.15 -4.34
C ASP A 96 10.65 -2.42 -5.21
N VAL A 97 10.94 -3.60 -4.64
CA VAL A 97 10.82 -4.89 -5.35
C VAL A 97 9.36 -5.19 -5.74
N LEU A 98 8.40 -4.92 -4.85
CA LEU A 98 6.98 -5.12 -5.14
C LEU A 98 6.49 -4.17 -6.23
N LEU A 99 6.92 -2.90 -6.19
CA LEU A 99 6.63 -1.92 -7.24
C LEU A 99 7.22 -2.37 -8.58
N GLN A 100 8.48 -2.78 -8.62
CA GLN A 100 9.13 -3.29 -9.83
C GLN A 100 8.45 -4.53 -10.41
N ARG A 101 7.89 -5.41 -9.57
CA ARG A 101 7.10 -6.56 -10.06
C ARG A 101 5.79 -6.11 -10.72
N ILE A 102 5.11 -5.12 -10.14
CA ILE A 102 3.87 -4.58 -10.71
C ILE A 102 4.16 -3.90 -12.05
N ASP A 103 5.26 -3.14 -12.14
CA ASP A 103 5.69 -2.49 -13.38
C ASP A 103 6.18 -3.51 -14.43
N GLY A 104 6.91 -4.54 -14.01
CA GLY A 104 7.44 -5.58 -14.90
C GLY A 104 6.39 -6.55 -15.47
N ASP A 105 5.37 -6.90 -14.68
CA ASP A 105 4.20 -7.68 -15.17
C ASP A 105 3.45 -6.92 -16.28
N ARG A 106 3.55 -5.59 -16.27
CA ARG A 106 2.95 -4.70 -17.26
C ARG A 106 3.67 -4.69 -18.60
N ASP A 107 5.00 -4.78 -18.60
CA ASP A 107 5.81 -4.88 -19.82
C ASP A 107 5.65 -6.23 -20.53
N VAL A 108 5.30 -7.28 -19.79
CA VAL A 108 5.00 -8.61 -20.34
C VAL A 108 3.61 -8.65 -20.97
N ASP A 109 2.61 -8.00 -20.36
CA ASP A 109 1.24 -7.92 -20.91
C ASP A 109 1.10 -6.96 -22.11
N ALA A 110 2.07 -6.09 -22.34
CA ALA A 110 2.08 -5.12 -23.44
C ALA A 110 2.69 -5.64 -24.76
N ARG A 111 3.07 -6.93 -24.84
CA ARG A 111 3.78 -7.53 -25.97
C ARG A 111 2.98 -8.67 -26.62
#